data_AF-A0A6I5X150-F1
#
_entry.id   AF-A0A6I5X150-F1
#
_cell.length_a   1.000
_cell.length_b   1.000
_cell.length_c   1.000
_cell.angle_alpha   90.00
_cell.angle_beta   90.00
_cell.angle_gamma   90.00
#
_symmetry.space_group_name_H-M   'P 1'
#
loop_
_entity.id
_entity.type
_entity.pdbx_description
1 polymer ?
#
loop_
_entity_poly.entity_id
_entity_poly.type
_entity_poly.pdbx_seq_one_letter_code
_entity_poly.pdbx_strand_id
1 'polypeptide(L)'
;MAEEPAPVPIVLWQGLSVGMTPEEALAAVSAVEGVKSAKVRGRPEAVDRLQINHTSQKIVIAAVPFELSPRFENNKLKEVWLTAADQCSAKAVDVFQKLSMGLTTKYPQHIGPTQELTELEVARANSRARESGKPDGAAFAFASETVAVGMVFRFDVAVPPPYPIGGGKLGASLWRLGRTMYDQRTAECDGTGDRRMGIALRYMARSAFDAMIDEGIKKTSADQKLTADKL
;
A
#
# COMPACT_ATOMS: atom_id res chain seq x y z
N MET A 1 21.01 34.10 7.31
CA MET A 1 21.15 32.75 6.75
C MET A 1 20.20 31.89 7.56
N ALA A 2 19.10 31.43 6.95
CA ALA A 2 18.15 30.55 7.62
C ALA A 2 18.76 29.15 7.66
N GLU A 3 18.91 28.59 8.86
CA GLU A 3 19.37 27.23 9.10
C GLU A 3 18.29 26.27 8.58
N GLU A 4 18.60 25.55 7.52
CA GLU A 4 17.71 24.54 6.94
C GLU A 4 17.56 23.41 7.97
N PRO A 5 16.34 23.12 8.46
CA PRO A 5 16.17 22.12 9.51
C PRO A 5 16.63 20.76 8.98
N ALA A 6 17.50 20.09 9.75
CA ALA A 6 17.99 18.76 9.40
C ALA A 6 16.82 17.79 9.13
N PRO A 7 16.91 16.93 8.11
CA PRO A 7 15.82 16.04 7.74
C PRO A 7 15.52 15.10 8.92
N VAL A 8 14.27 15.14 9.40
CA VAL A 8 13.79 14.23 10.45
C VAL A 8 13.92 12.79 9.93
N PRO A 9 14.64 11.90 10.65
CA PRO A 9 14.84 10.54 10.18
C PRO A 9 13.49 9.84 10.05
N ILE A 10 13.25 9.27 8.87
CA ILE A 10 12.02 8.51 8.60
C ILE A 10 12.13 7.19 9.35
N VAL A 11 11.34 7.06 10.41
CA VAL A 11 11.25 5.82 11.19
C VAL A 11 10.49 4.77 10.36
N LEU A 12 11.23 4.01 9.57
CA LEU A 12 10.72 2.80 8.91
C LEU A 12 10.59 1.68 9.93
N TRP A 13 9.56 0.84 9.78
CA TRP A 13 9.23 -0.24 10.72
C TRP A 13 10.44 -1.04 11.21
N GLN A 14 10.52 -1.21 12.54
CA GLN A 14 11.61 -1.89 13.24
C GLN A 14 11.01 -2.94 14.17
N GLY A 15 11.69 -4.08 14.34
CA GLY A 15 11.39 -5.04 15.41
C GLY A 15 10.59 -6.28 15.02
N LEU A 16 10.09 -6.40 13.78
CA LEU A 16 9.57 -7.69 13.28
C LEU A 16 10.58 -8.35 12.35
N SER A 17 10.88 -9.62 12.64
CA SER A 17 11.78 -10.46 11.83
C SER A 17 11.02 -11.66 11.31
N VAL A 18 11.34 -12.06 10.08
CA VAL A 18 10.80 -13.28 9.48
C VAL A 18 11.16 -14.47 10.37
N GLY A 19 10.20 -15.37 10.58
CA GLY A 19 10.36 -16.53 11.47
C GLY A 19 10.01 -16.30 12.93
N MET A 20 9.63 -15.08 13.33
CA MET A 20 9.07 -14.84 14.68
C MET A 20 7.77 -15.62 14.88
N THR A 21 7.52 -16.13 16.07
CA THR A 21 6.20 -16.66 16.43
C THR A 21 5.20 -15.50 16.62
N PRO A 22 3.89 -15.77 16.57
CA PRO A 22 2.87 -14.76 16.87
C PRO A 22 3.04 -14.08 18.24
N GLU A 23 3.55 -14.80 19.25
CA GLU A 23 3.79 -14.29 20.59
C GLU A 23 5.00 -13.35 20.63
N GLU A 24 6.09 -13.71 19.96
CA GLU A 24 7.27 -12.85 19.80
C GLU A 24 6.90 -11.58 19.02
N ALA A 25 6.14 -11.74 17.93
CA ALA A 25 5.65 -10.63 17.12
C ALA A 25 4.69 -9.74 17.91
N LEU A 26 3.85 -10.29 18.79
CA LEU A 26 2.92 -9.53 19.63
C LEU A 26 3.65 -8.50 20.49
N ALA A 27 4.77 -8.88 21.11
CA ALA A 27 5.56 -7.99 21.95
C ALA A 27 6.13 -6.82 21.13
N ALA A 28 6.70 -7.12 19.95
CA ALA A 28 7.22 -6.11 19.04
C ALA A 28 6.12 -5.15 18.55
N VAL A 29 4.96 -5.68 18.14
CA VAL A 29 3.83 -4.88 17.64
C VAL A 29 3.25 -3.97 18.72
N SER A 30 3.13 -4.47 19.95
CA SER A 30 2.54 -3.72 21.06
C SER A 30 3.40 -2.54 21.51
N ALA A 31 4.70 -2.58 21.21
CA ALA A 31 5.64 -1.49 21.52
C ALA A 31 5.62 -0.36 20.48
N VAL A 32 4.89 -0.52 19.36
CA VAL A 32 4.94 0.47 18.28
C VAL A 32 3.97 1.64 18.52
N GLU A 33 4.50 2.85 18.37
CA GLU A 33 3.71 4.06 18.38
C GLU A 33 2.65 4.04 17.28
N GLY A 34 1.40 4.31 17.65
CA GLY A 34 0.24 4.19 16.76
C GLY A 34 -0.55 2.88 16.92
N VAL A 35 -0.04 1.90 17.66
CA VAL A 35 -0.78 0.70 18.07
C VAL A 35 -1.42 0.93 19.44
N LYS A 36 -2.74 0.77 19.53
CA LYS A 36 -3.50 0.90 20.79
C LYS A 36 -3.53 -0.41 21.57
N SER A 37 -3.74 -1.52 20.87
CA SER A 37 -3.69 -2.86 21.45
C SER A 37 -3.47 -3.91 20.37
N ALA A 38 -2.76 -4.98 20.71
CA ALA A 38 -2.63 -6.15 19.85
C ALA A 38 -2.99 -7.39 20.66
N LYS A 39 -3.57 -8.40 19.99
CA LYS A 39 -3.83 -9.71 20.60
C LYS A 39 -3.68 -10.82 19.57
N VAL A 40 -3.16 -11.94 20.04
CA VAL A 40 -3.11 -13.19 19.26
C VAL A 40 -4.54 -13.74 19.14
N ARG A 41 -4.97 -14.02 17.91
CA ARG A 41 -6.29 -14.59 17.64
C ARG A 41 -6.14 -15.85 16.79
N GLY A 42 -6.41 -17.00 17.38
CA GLY A 42 -6.33 -18.29 16.72
C GLY A 42 -6.69 -19.42 17.68
N ARG A 43 -6.77 -20.64 17.16
CA ARG A 43 -6.78 -21.82 18.03
C ARG A 43 -5.34 -22.10 18.46
N PRO A 44 -5.09 -22.74 19.62
CA PRO A 44 -3.74 -23.06 20.08
C PRO A 44 -2.89 -23.81 19.04
N GLU A 45 -3.53 -24.58 18.16
CA GLU A 45 -2.87 -25.38 17.11
C GLU A 45 -2.69 -24.64 15.77
N ALA A 46 -3.36 -23.50 15.58
CA ALA A 46 -3.32 -22.69 14.35
C ALA A 46 -3.54 -21.22 14.69
N VAL A 47 -2.43 -20.53 14.96
CA VAL A 47 -2.42 -19.10 15.19
C VAL A 47 -2.17 -18.39 13.86
N ASP A 48 -3.27 -18.04 13.20
CA ASP A 48 -3.19 -17.52 11.84
C ASP A 48 -3.01 -15.99 11.79
N ARG A 49 -3.29 -15.27 12.89
CA ARG A 49 -3.43 -13.80 12.84
C ARG A 49 -3.26 -13.08 14.18
N LEU A 50 -2.62 -11.92 14.11
CA LEU A 50 -2.66 -10.89 15.15
C LEU A 50 -3.83 -9.94 14.84
N GLN A 51 -4.70 -9.72 15.82
CA GLN A 51 -5.69 -8.64 15.75
C GLN A 51 -5.06 -7.38 16.37
N ILE A 52 -4.86 -6.36 15.53
CA ILE A 52 -4.21 -5.11 15.92
C ILE A 52 -5.23 -3.99 15.84
N ASN A 53 -5.43 -3.28 16.94
CA ASN A 53 -6.21 -2.06 17.00
C ASN A 53 -5.25 -0.88 17.03
N HIS A 54 -5.42 0.04 16.10
CA HIS A 54 -4.59 1.24 15.99
C HIS A 54 -5.21 2.40 16.78
N THR A 55 -4.39 3.41 17.09
CA THR A 55 -4.89 4.72 17.54
C THR A 55 -5.57 5.45 16.38
N SER A 56 -6.23 6.58 16.66
CA SER A 56 -6.82 7.41 15.60
C SER A 56 -5.78 7.95 14.60
N GLN A 57 -4.54 8.15 15.05
CA GLN A 57 -3.43 8.64 14.22
C GLN A 57 -2.73 7.52 13.44
N LYS A 58 -2.92 6.25 13.84
CA LYS A 58 -2.23 5.08 13.27
C LYS A 58 -0.70 5.25 13.32
N ILE A 59 0.06 4.47 12.54
CA ILE A 59 1.53 4.55 12.49
C ILE A 59 1.91 5.59 11.45
N VAL A 60 2.44 6.74 11.85
CA VAL A 60 2.75 7.83 10.91
C VAL A 60 4.14 7.65 10.31
N ILE A 61 4.22 7.45 8.99
CA ILE A 61 5.47 7.37 8.23
C ILE A 61 5.38 8.34 7.07
N ALA A 62 6.36 9.24 6.93
CA ALA A 62 6.35 10.28 5.90
C ALA A 62 5.04 11.10 5.88
N ALA A 63 4.52 11.45 7.06
CA ALA A 63 3.24 12.15 7.26
C ALA A 63 1.99 11.40 6.76
N VAL A 64 2.10 10.10 6.48
CA VAL A 64 0.99 9.24 6.06
C VAL A 64 0.67 8.22 7.16
N PRO A 65 -0.62 8.03 7.51
CA PRO A 65 -1.02 7.08 8.55
C PRO A 65 -1.16 5.65 8.00
N PHE A 66 -0.29 4.76 8.41
CA PHE A 66 -0.24 3.35 8.02
C PHE A 66 -0.89 2.42 9.07
N GLU A 67 -1.53 1.37 8.58
CA GLU A 67 -1.99 0.23 9.36
C GLU A 67 -1.00 -0.93 9.22
N LEU A 68 -0.65 -1.57 10.33
CA LEU A 68 0.19 -2.75 10.35
C LEU A 68 -0.65 -4.02 10.22
N SER A 69 -0.20 -4.93 9.36
CA SER A 69 -0.79 -6.25 9.15
C SER A 69 0.30 -7.30 8.96
N PRO A 70 0.79 -7.94 10.03
CA PRO A 70 1.70 -9.08 9.93
C PRO A 70 0.94 -10.32 9.45
N ARG A 71 1.57 -11.13 8.60
CA ARG A 71 1.01 -12.41 8.13
C ARG A 71 1.90 -13.58 8.53
N PHE A 72 1.27 -14.59 9.07
CA PHE A 72 1.91 -15.81 9.55
C PHE A 72 1.62 -16.96 8.60
N GLU A 73 2.59 -17.84 8.44
CA GLU A 73 2.47 -19.11 7.74
C GLU A 73 3.18 -20.16 8.61
N ASN A 74 2.53 -21.29 8.88
CA ASN A 74 3.05 -22.33 9.76
C ASN A 74 3.49 -21.80 11.15
N ASN A 75 2.67 -20.94 11.76
CA ASN A 75 2.95 -20.25 13.04
C ASN A 75 4.25 -19.43 13.05
N LYS A 76 4.70 -18.97 11.88
CA LYS A 76 5.92 -18.19 11.70
C LYS A 76 5.64 -16.95 10.86
N LEU A 77 6.17 -15.80 11.26
CA LEU A 77 5.98 -14.55 10.54
C LEU A 77 6.63 -14.66 9.16
N LYS A 78 5.82 -14.55 8.10
CA LYS A 78 6.29 -14.64 6.70
C LYS A 78 6.53 -13.25 6.11
N GLU A 79 5.59 -12.35 6.34
CA GLU A 79 5.60 -11.01 5.77
C GLU A 79 4.91 -10.00 6.67
N VAL A 80 5.28 -8.74 6.52
CA VAL A 80 4.68 -7.62 7.23
C VAL A 80 4.19 -6.61 6.22
N TRP A 81 2.92 -6.24 6.31
CA TRP A 81 2.33 -5.20 5.50
C TRP A 81 2.13 -3.93 6.32
N LEU A 82 2.52 -2.79 5.76
CA LEU A 82 2.08 -1.47 6.18
C LEU A 82 1.22 -0.90 5.07
N THR A 83 -0.05 -0.63 5.34
CA THR A 83 -0.99 -0.13 4.34
C THR A 83 -1.60 1.19 4.76
N ALA A 84 -1.51 2.19 3.90
CA ALA A 84 -2.24 3.45 4.01
C ALA A 84 -3.25 3.52 2.87
N ALA A 85 -4.53 3.47 3.21
CA ALA A 85 -5.61 3.58 2.23
C ALA A 85 -6.11 5.03 2.12
N ASP A 86 -6.76 5.34 1.01
CA ASP A 86 -7.57 6.56 0.81
C ASP A 86 -6.80 7.89 0.95
N GLN A 87 -5.53 7.90 0.55
CA GLN A 87 -4.70 9.09 0.55
C GLN A 87 -4.96 9.95 -0.69
N CYS A 88 -4.70 11.26 -0.61
CA CYS A 88 -4.81 12.15 -1.77
C CYS A 88 -3.70 11.85 -2.79
N SER A 89 -4.06 11.51 -4.03
CA SER A 89 -3.07 11.19 -5.07
C SER A 89 -2.15 12.37 -5.44
N ALA A 90 -2.60 13.61 -5.22
CA ALA A 90 -1.80 14.82 -5.44
C ALA A 90 -0.50 14.85 -4.60
N LYS A 91 -0.46 14.12 -3.48
CA LYS A 91 0.73 14.01 -2.61
C LYS A 91 1.63 12.82 -2.95
N ALA A 92 1.32 12.05 -4.00
CA ALA A 92 2.01 10.80 -4.29
C ALA A 92 3.51 10.95 -4.49
N VAL A 93 3.95 11.98 -5.24
CA VAL A 93 5.37 12.21 -5.53
C VAL A 93 6.15 12.59 -4.27
N ASP A 94 5.64 13.53 -3.46
CA ASP A 94 6.25 13.92 -2.18
C ASP A 94 6.36 12.72 -1.21
N VAL A 95 5.27 11.95 -1.09
CA VAL A 95 5.26 10.74 -0.25
C VAL A 95 6.24 9.70 -0.77
N PHE A 96 6.29 9.49 -2.09
CA PHE A 96 7.25 8.57 -2.71
C PHE A 96 8.68 8.98 -2.42
N GLN A 97 9.05 10.25 -2.61
CA GLN A 97 10.41 10.75 -2.38
C GLN A 97 10.85 10.54 -0.92
N LYS A 98 9.96 10.85 0.03
CA LYS A 98 10.23 10.61 1.45
C LYS A 98 10.42 9.12 1.72
N LEU A 99 9.47 8.28 1.32
CA LEU A 99 9.54 6.84 1.57
C LEU A 99 10.75 6.20 0.88
N SER A 100 11.02 6.54 -0.38
CA SER A 100 12.13 5.99 -1.16
C SER A 100 13.48 6.40 -0.58
N MET A 101 13.65 7.64 -0.12
CA MET A 101 14.86 8.08 0.57
C MET A 101 15.10 7.29 1.87
N GLY A 102 14.05 7.14 2.69
CA GLY A 102 14.13 6.33 3.91
C GLY A 102 14.45 4.87 3.62
N LEU A 103 13.78 4.29 2.61
CA LEU A 103 13.96 2.89 2.22
C LEU A 103 15.34 2.64 1.64
N THR A 104 15.85 3.52 0.78
CA THR A 104 17.18 3.41 0.17
C THR A 104 18.28 3.50 1.23
N THR A 105 18.10 4.38 2.23
CA THR A 105 19.06 4.50 3.34
C THR A 105 19.16 3.20 4.14
N LYS A 106 18.03 2.51 4.35
CA LYS A 106 17.96 1.28 5.15
C LYS A 106 18.21 0.01 4.33
N TYR A 107 17.88 0.02 3.05
CA TYR A 107 17.84 -1.09 2.12
C TYR A 107 18.46 -0.63 0.78
N PRO A 108 19.80 -0.53 0.68
CA PRO A 108 20.49 0.16 -0.40
C PRO A 108 20.45 -0.56 -1.76
N GLN A 109 20.04 -1.83 -1.80
CA GLN A 109 19.95 -2.56 -3.05
C GLN A 109 18.60 -2.32 -3.72
N HIS A 110 18.58 -1.66 -4.87
CA HIS A 110 17.37 -1.57 -5.70
C HIS A 110 17.17 -2.86 -6.48
N ILE A 111 15.93 -3.36 -6.53
CA ILE A 111 15.58 -4.53 -7.34
C ILE A 111 14.69 -4.09 -8.49
N GLY A 112 15.17 -4.28 -9.73
CA GLY A 112 14.48 -3.88 -10.95
C GLY A 112 15.00 -2.55 -11.53
N PRO A 113 14.38 -2.06 -12.61
CA PRO A 113 14.75 -0.78 -13.20
C PRO A 113 14.51 0.35 -12.20
N THR A 114 15.46 1.29 -12.09
CA THR A 114 15.29 2.52 -11.33
C THR A 114 14.18 3.35 -11.98
N GLN A 115 12.97 3.19 -11.48
CA GLN A 115 11.82 4.01 -11.84
C GLN A 115 11.60 5.05 -10.75
N GLU A 116 11.40 6.28 -11.15
CA GLU A 116 10.98 7.37 -10.26
C GLU A 116 9.50 7.61 -10.46
N LEU A 117 8.74 7.77 -9.38
CA LEU A 117 7.35 8.17 -9.49
C LEU A 117 7.26 9.67 -9.82
N THR A 118 6.88 9.99 -11.06
CA THR A 118 6.71 11.38 -11.50
C THR A 118 5.25 11.84 -11.53
N GLU A 119 5.00 13.15 -11.55
CA GLU A 119 3.64 13.70 -11.69
C GLU A 119 2.95 13.21 -12.97
N LEU A 120 3.71 13.07 -14.07
CA LEU A 120 3.20 12.55 -15.33
C LEU A 120 2.74 11.10 -15.20
N GLU A 121 3.47 10.26 -14.47
CA GLU A 121 3.07 8.88 -14.22
C GLU A 121 1.82 8.80 -13.35
N VAL A 122 1.72 9.63 -12.32
CA VAL A 122 0.52 9.73 -11.48
C VAL A 122 -0.68 10.16 -12.31
N ALA A 123 -0.52 11.16 -13.18
CA ALA A 123 -1.58 11.62 -14.08
C ALA A 123 -2.01 10.52 -15.05
N ARG A 124 -1.07 9.78 -15.64
CA ARG A 124 -1.35 8.64 -16.53
C ARG A 124 -2.07 7.51 -15.80
N ALA A 125 -1.63 7.18 -14.59
CA ALA A 125 -2.26 6.14 -13.77
C ALA A 125 -3.71 6.52 -13.42
N ASN A 126 -3.95 7.77 -13.03
CA ASN A 126 -5.30 8.28 -12.79
C ASN A 126 -6.18 8.23 -14.06
N SER A 127 -5.65 8.58 -15.23
CA SER A 127 -6.41 8.50 -16.50
C SER A 127 -6.82 7.05 -16.79
N ARG A 128 -5.87 6.10 -16.71
CA ARG A 128 -6.15 4.68 -16.93
C ARG A 128 -7.12 4.10 -15.90
N ALA A 129 -6.99 4.51 -14.63
CA ALA A 129 -7.90 4.09 -13.58
C ALA A 129 -9.33 4.57 -13.85
N ARG A 130 -9.48 5.83 -14.30
CA ARG A 130 -10.77 6.40 -14.68
C ARG A 130 -11.39 5.71 -15.90
N GLU A 131 -10.60 5.47 -16.94
CA GLU A 131 -11.07 4.84 -18.19
C GLU A 131 -11.50 3.39 -17.98
N SER A 132 -10.71 2.63 -17.21
CA SER A 132 -10.98 1.21 -16.96
C SER A 132 -11.96 0.95 -15.82
N GLY A 133 -12.20 1.94 -14.96
CA GLY A 133 -12.94 1.77 -13.70
C GLY A 133 -12.23 0.84 -12.70
N LYS A 134 -10.95 0.51 -12.93
CA LYS A 134 -10.13 -0.35 -12.08
C LYS A 134 -8.91 0.42 -11.61
N PRO A 135 -8.46 0.22 -10.37
CA PRO A 135 -7.26 0.90 -9.91
C PRO A 135 -6.02 0.51 -10.72
N ASP A 136 -5.16 1.48 -10.96
CA ASP A 136 -3.87 1.30 -11.59
C ASP A 136 -2.74 1.46 -10.56
N GLY A 137 -1.50 1.13 -10.88
CA GLY A 137 -0.44 1.24 -9.88
C GLY A 137 0.99 1.30 -10.40
N ALA A 138 1.87 1.67 -9.49
CA ALA A 138 3.32 1.65 -9.65
C ALA A 138 3.92 0.84 -8.50
N ALA A 139 4.94 0.04 -8.78
CA ALA A 139 5.59 -0.82 -7.81
C ALA A 139 7.10 -0.60 -7.85
N PHE A 140 7.71 -0.54 -6.68
CA PHE A 140 9.13 -0.32 -6.48
C PHE A 140 9.64 -1.35 -5.48
N ALA A 141 10.91 -1.74 -5.59
CA ALA A 141 11.48 -2.73 -4.70
C ALA A 141 12.87 -2.31 -4.21
N PHE A 142 13.07 -2.45 -2.90
CA PHE A 142 14.30 -2.13 -2.18
C PHE A 142 14.70 -3.35 -1.36
N ALA A 143 16.00 -3.52 -1.11
CA ALA A 143 16.47 -4.66 -0.37
C ALA A 143 17.81 -4.45 0.32
N SER A 144 18.05 -5.35 1.25
CA SER A 144 19.33 -5.65 1.88
C SER A 144 19.67 -7.12 1.58
N GLU A 145 20.73 -7.63 2.20
CA GLU A 145 21.10 -9.04 2.11
C GLU A 145 20.02 -9.98 2.64
N THR A 146 19.23 -9.56 3.64
CA THR A 146 18.29 -10.44 4.35
C THR A 146 16.83 -10.07 4.17
N VAL A 147 16.52 -8.80 3.91
CA VAL A 147 15.15 -8.29 3.81
C VAL A 147 14.93 -7.60 2.47
N ALA A 148 13.79 -7.87 1.84
CA ALA A 148 13.26 -7.14 0.71
C ALA A 148 11.97 -6.39 1.10
N VAL A 149 11.79 -5.21 0.51
CA VAL A 149 10.63 -4.34 0.71
C VAL A 149 10.04 -3.98 -0.64
N GLY A 150 8.82 -4.43 -0.89
CA GLY A 150 8.01 -3.97 -2.03
C GLY A 150 7.18 -2.76 -1.62
N MET A 151 7.29 -1.66 -2.34
CA MET A 151 6.48 -0.47 -2.19
C MET A 151 5.53 -0.34 -3.38
N VAL A 152 4.22 -0.35 -3.12
CA VAL A 152 3.18 -0.28 -4.15
C VAL A 152 2.32 0.95 -3.92
N PHE A 153 2.19 1.78 -4.96
CA PHE A 153 1.20 2.83 -5.05
C PHE A 153 0.06 2.33 -5.94
N ARG A 154 -1.17 2.42 -5.45
CA ARG A 154 -2.39 2.06 -6.18
C ARG A 154 -3.26 3.29 -6.31
N PHE A 155 -3.49 3.77 -7.52
CA PHE A 155 -4.29 4.93 -7.82
C PHE A 155 -5.71 4.52 -8.19
N ASP A 156 -6.69 5.19 -7.59
CA ASP A 156 -8.11 4.97 -7.84
C ASP A 156 -8.80 6.30 -8.12
N VAL A 157 -9.77 6.28 -9.01
CA VAL A 157 -10.54 7.46 -9.38
C VAL A 157 -12.01 7.16 -9.19
N ALA A 158 -12.63 7.84 -8.23
CA ALA A 158 -14.07 7.80 -8.05
C ALA A 158 -14.74 8.39 -9.30
N VAL A 159 -15.72 7.67 -9.84
CA VAL A 159 -16.53 8.13 -10.97
C VAL A 159 -17.91 8.51 -10.44
N PRO A 160 -18.54 9.59 -10.93
CA PRO A 160 -19.88 9.95 -10.50
C PRO A 160 -20.86 8.81 -10.80
N PRO A 161 -21.86 8.56 -9.93
CA PRO A 161 -22.82 7.50 -10.16
C PRO A 161 -23.59 7.76 -11.46
N PRO A 162 -23.77 6.75 -12.32
CA PRO A 162 -24.54 6.89 -13.54
C PRO A 162 -26.00 7.23 -13.21
N TYR A 163 -26.61 8.11 -13.99
CA TYR A 163 -28.02 8.43 -13.81
C TYR A 163 -28.88 7.18 -14.06
N PRO A 164 -29.88 6.88 -13.21
CA PRO A 164 -30.66 5.66 -13.32
C PRO A 164 -31.52 5.67 -14.58
N ILE A 165 -31.33 4.67 -15.45
CA ILE A 165 -32.17 4.45 -16.64
C ILE A 165 -33.42 3.68 -16.18
N GLY A 166 -34.59 4.31 -16.23
CA GLY A 166 -35.87 3.67 -15.88
C GLY A 166 -36.19 3.55 -14.38
N GLY A 167 -35.46 4.25 -13.51
CA GLY A 167 -35.68 4.22 -12.06
C GLY A 167 -36.86 5.09 -11.61
N GLY A 168 -37.79 4.52 -10.84
CA GLY A 168 -38.80 5.30 -10.11
C GLY A 168 -38.19 6.21 -9.03
N LYS A 169 -39.02 6.86 -8.21
CA LYS A 169 -38.57 7.81 -7.17
C LYS A 169 -37.42 7.29 -6.29
N LEU A 170 -37.40 5.98 -5.98
CA LEU A 170 -36.32 5.34 -5.23
C LEU A 170 -34.96 5.40 -5.94
N GLY A 171 -34.91 5.10 -7.24
CA GLY A 171 -33.67 5.16 -8.03
C GLY A 171 -33.10 6.57 -8.09
N ALA A 172 -33.97 7.58 -8.27
CA ALA A 172 -33.57 8.98 -8.23
C ALA A 172 -33.04 9.39 -6.85
N SER A 173 -33.64 8.91 -5.76
CA SER A 173 -33.16 9.17 -4.39
C SER A 173 -31.78 8.53 -4.13
N LEU A 174 -31.57 7.28 -4.55
CA LEU A 174 -30.27 6.60 -4.42
C LEU A 174 -29.20 7.29 -5.26
N TRP A 175 -29.53 7.70 -6.49
CA TRP A 175 -28.62 8.48 -7.32
C TRP A 175 -28.24 9.80 -6.66
N ARG A 176 -29.20 10.54 -6.10
CA ARG A 176 -28.93 11.79 -5.39
C ARG A 176 -28.02 11.57 -4.20
N LEU A 177 -28.24 10.52 -3.40
CA LEU A 177 -27.37 10.16 -2.29
C LEU A 177 -25.93 9.86 -2.77
N GLY A 178 -25.79 8.99 -3.78
CA GLY A 178 -24.48 8.66 -4.35
C GLY A 178 -23.78 9.89 -4.94
N ARG A 179 -24.53 10.80 -5.56
CA ARG A 179 -24.01 12.04 -6.13
C ARG A 179 -23.53 12.98 -5.02
N THR A 180 -24.30 13.15 -3.94
CA THR A 180 -23.86 13.93 -2.77
C THR A 180 -22.58 13.36 -2.17
N MET A 181 -22.47 12.03 -2.02
CA MET A 181 -21.24 11.40 -1.51
C MET A 181 -20.06 11.62 -2.45
N TYR A 182 -20.28 11.54 -3.77
CA TYR A 182 -19.26 11.85 -4.77
C TYR A 182 -18.82 13.32 -4.69
N ASP A 183 -19.76 14.27 -4.66
CA ASP A 183 -19.45 15.70 -4.59
C ASP A 183 -18.72 16.05 -3.29
N GLN A 184 -19.11 15.45 -2.15
CA GLN A 184 -18.39 15.57 -0.87
C GLN A 184 -16.94 15.09 -1.01
N ARG A 185 -16.74 13.87 -1.55
CA ARG A 185 -15.39 13.33 -1.76
C ARG A 185 -14.56 14.16 -2.71
N THR A 186 -15.15 14.71 -3.76
CA THR A 186 -14.44 15.52 -4.77
C THR A 186 -13.96 16.84 -4.16
N ALA A 187 -14.71 17.40 -3.20
CA ALA A 187 -14.33 18.62 -2.50
C ALA A 187 -13.16 18.41 -1.51
N GLU A 188 -12.89 17.18 -1.08
CA GLU A 188 -11.70 16.85 -0.30
C GLU A 188 -10.42 16.98 -1.15
N CYS A 189 -9.24 16.91 -0.51
CA CYS A 189 -7.94 17.00 -1.19
C CYS A 189 -7.84 18.24 -2.12
N ASP A 190 -8.26 19.40 -1.64
CA ASP A 190 -8.23 20.67 -2.38
C ASP A 190 -8.95 20.62 -3.74
N GLY A 191 -10.06 19.88 -3.81
CA GLY A 191 -10.87 19.74 -5.04
C GLY A 191 -10.45 18.58 -5.95
N THR A 192 -9.55 17.70 -5.48
CA THR A 192 -9.07 16.52 -6.22
C THR A 192 -9.34 15.20 -5.49
N GLY A 193 -10.26 15.21 -4.52
CA GLY A 193 -10.55 14.06 -3.68
C GLY A 193 -11.31 12.94 -4.39
N ASP A 194 -11.66 13.12 -5.66
CA ASP A 194 -12.04 12.04 -6.58
C ASP A 194 -10.84 11.13 -6.92
N ARG A 195 -9.60 11.61 -6.79
CA ARG A 195 -8.36 10.89 -7.12
C ARG A 195 -7.63 10.46 -5.85
N ARG A 196 -7.76 9.19 -5.51
CA ARG A 196 -7.17 8.59 -4.30
C ARG A 196 -6.00 7.70 -4.64
N MET A 197 -5.16 7.46 -3.63
CA MET A 197 -4.12 6.46 -3.67
C MET A 197 -4.13 5.60 -2.41
N GLY A 198 -3.84 4.32 -2.59
CA GLY A 198 -3.39 3.43 -1.54
C GLY A 198 -1.88 3.25 -1.64
N ILE A 199 -1.21 3.17 -0.50
CA ILE A 199 0.22 2.87 -0.40
C ILE A 199 0.35 1.58 0.41
N ALA A 200 1.12 0.64 -0.09
CA ALA A 200 1.45 -0.59 0.62
C ALA A 200 2.96 -0.79 0.64
N LEU A 201 3.53 -0.97 1.83
CA LEU A 201 4.88 -1.46 2.02
C LEU A 201 4.80 -2.91 2.49
N ARG A 202 5.42 -3.82 1.76
CA ARG A 202 5.47 -5.24 2.06
C ARG A 202 6.90 -5.63 2.37
N TYR A 203 7.16 -6.00 3.61
CA TYR A 203 8.45 -6.49 4.09
C TYR A 203 8.44 -8.02 4.11
N MET A 204 9.48 -8.64 3.58
CA MET A 204 9.66 -10.09 3.61
C MET A 204 11.13 -10.48 3.50
N ALA A 205 11.44 -11.76 3.68
CA ALA A 205 12.79 -12.28 3.49
C ALA A 205 13.23 -12.10 2.03
N ARG A 206 14.51 -11.75 1.84
CA ARG A 206 15.07 -11.53 0.50
C ARG A 206 14.89 -12.75 -0.41
N SER A 207 15.20 -13.94 0.10
CA SER A 207 15.06 -15.20 -0.63
C SER A 207 13.61 -15.48 -1.08
N ALA A 208 12.62 -15.14 -0.24
CA ALA A 208 11.21 -15.30 -0.60
C ALA A 208 10.78 -14.31 -1.68
N PHE A 209 11.35 -13.10 -1.68
CA PHE A 209 11.09 -12.09 -2.70
C PHE A 209 11.70 -12.47 -4.05
N ASP A 210 12.94 -12.94 -4.06
CA ASP A 210 13.60 -13.39 -5.29
C ASP A 210 12.84 -14.58 -5.92
N ALA A 211 12.41 -15.56 -5.11
CA ALA A 211 11.58 -16.67 -5.56
C ALA A 211 10.24 -16.20 -6.17
N MET A 212 9.62 -15.17 -5.58
CA MET A 212 8.40 -14.57 -6.11
C MET A 212 8.61 -13.89 -7.47
N ILE A 213 9.73 -13.19 -7.65
CA ILE A 213 10.07 -12.57 -8.95
C ILE A 213 10.27 -13.66 -10.00
N ASP A 214 11.02 -14.71 -9.68
CA ASP A 214 11.31 -15.81 -10.60
C ASP A 214 10.02 -16.53 -11.04
N GLU A 215 9.10 -16.77 -10.11
CA GLU A 215 7.77 -17.33 -10.43
C GLU A 215 6.95 -16.38 -11.30
N GLY A 216 6.99 -15.07 -11.01
CA GLY A 216 6.31 -14.04 -11.78
C GLY A 216 6.79 -14.01 -13.24
N ILE A 217 8.11 -13.97 -13.44
CA ILE A 217 8.74 -13.98 -14.76
C ILE A 217 8.32 -15.24 -15.54
N LYS A 218 8.41 -16.43 -14.92
CA LYS A 218 8.03 -17.69 -15.57
C LYS A 218 6.57 -17.70 -16.04
N LYS A 219 5.64 -17.16 -15.24
CA LYS A 219 4.22 -17.06 -15.61
C LYS A 219 4.02 -16.10 -16.78
N THR A 220 4.64 -14.93 -16.75
CA THR A 220 4.54 -13.95 -17.85
C THR A 220 5.12 -14.51 -19.16
N SER A 221 6.24 -15.23 -19.12
CA SER A 221 6.80 -15.89 -20.31
C SER A 221 5.87 -16.97 -20.88
N ALA A 222 5.19 -17.72 -20.01
CA ALA A 222 4.26 -18.78 -20.43
C ALA A 222 2.99 -18.19 -21.07
N ASP A 223 2.44 -17.14 -20.49
CA ASP A 223 1.25 -16.46 -21.02
C ASP A 223 1.55 -15.78 -22.36
N GLN A 224 2.72 -15.17 -22.52
CA GLN A 224 3.13 -14.58 -23.80
C GLN A 224 3.25 -15.62 -24.92
N LYS A 225 3.80 -16.81 -24.63
CA LYS A 225 3.86 -17.92 -25.59
C LYS A 225 2.46 -18.42 -25.98
N LEU A 226 1.57 -18.60 -25.00
CA LEU A 226 0.19 -19.02 -25.24
C LEU A 226 -0.63 -18.01 -26.07
N THR A 227 -0.28 -16.73 -25.98
CA THR A 227 -0.96 -15.67 -26.75
C THR A 227 -0.38 -15.57 -28.17
N ALA A 228 0.92 -15.81 -28.34
CA ALA A 228 1.57 -15.86 -29.65
C ALA A 228 1.17 -17.09 -30.49
N ASP A 229 0.96 -18.25 -29.86
CA ASP A 229 0.52 -19.47 -30.56
C ASP A 229 -0.97 -19.45 -30.98
N LYS A 230 -1.72 -18.43 -30.53
CA LYS A 230 -3.15 -18.24 -30.87
C LYS A 230 -3.39 -17.18 -31.94
N LEU A 231 -2.34 -16.54 -32.45
CA LEU A 231 -2.35 -15.56 -33.53
C LEU A 231 -1.81 -16.20 -34.81
#